data_AF-A0A7Y6E1A0-F1
#
_entry.id   AF-A0A7Y6E1A0-F1
#
_cell.length_a   1.000
_cell.length_b   1.000
_cell.length_c   1.000
_cell.angle_alpha   90.00
_cell.angle_beta   90.00
_cell.angle_gamma   90.00
#
_symmetry.space_group_name_H-M   'P 1'
#
loop_
_entity.id
_entity.type
_entity.pdbx_description
1 polymer ?
#
loop_
_entity_poly.entity_id
_entity_poly.type
_entity_poly.pdbx_seq_one_letter_code
_entity_poly.pdbx_strand_id
1 'polypeptide(L)'
;MNSNETLPDTHAADITIYAVGLLQHWQHFVHNPDRKAARLRFRNDLRYPIRHARARNWRAVKNYFNGYLAEHAHLGTRCGTGWTRGRAYRDLARHLHRDPRGGQP
;
A
#
# COMPACT_ATOMS: atom_id res chain seq x y z
N MET A 1 22.92 -32.20 15.72
CA MET A 1 21.82 -33.03 15.17
C MET A 1 20.57 -32.67 15.95
N ASN A 2 19.49 -32.08 15.46
CA ASN A 2 19.18 -31.37 14.22
C ASN A 2 18.27 -30.22 14.65
N SER A 3 18.70 -29.01 14.36
CA SER A 3 17.90 -27.78 14.38
C SER A 3 16.89 -27.85 13.23
N ASN A 4 15.72 -28.43 13.51
CA ASN A 4 14.53 -28.40 12.65
C ASN A 4 13.36 -27.79 13.43
N GLU A 5 13.59 -26.65 14.08
CA GLU A 5 12.51 -25.68 14.19
C GLU A 5 12.42 -24.99 12.84
N THR A 6 11.70 -25.62 11.91
CA THR A 6 10.99 -24.90 10.87
C THR A 6 10.15 -23.85 11.58
N LEU A 7 10.72 -22.64 11.69
CA LEU A 7 9.95 -21.41 11.88
C LEU A 7 8.75 -21.56 10.96
N PRO A 8 7.50 -21.45 11.47
CA PRO A 8 6.37 -21.44 10.58
C PRO A 8 6.65 -20.31 9.62
N ASP A 9 6.81 -20.67 8.34
CA ASP A 9 6.71 -19.76 7.23
C ASP A 9 5.68 -18.72 7.65
N THR A 10 6.12 -17.51 7.98
CA THR A 10 5.23 -16.42 8.33
C THR A 10 4.74 -15.95 6.97
N HIS A 11 3.86 -16.81 6.43
CA HIS A 11 3.73 -17.08 5.01
C HIS A 11 3.27 -15.79 4.33
N ALA A 12 3.63 -15.60 3.08
CA ALA A 12 3.07 -14.54 2.24
C ALA A 12 1.52 -14.44 2.27
N ALA A 13 0.82 -15.43 2.81
CA ALA A 13 -0.61 -15.44 3.12
C ALA A 13 -1.09 -14.28 4.01
N ASP A 14 -0.27 -13.77 4.93
CA ASP A 14 -0.67 -12.68 5.84
C ASP A 14 -0.42 -11.28 5.28
N ILE A 15 0.13 -11.18 4.07
CA ILE A 15 0.47 -9.93 3.41
C ILE A 15 -0.58 -9.59 2.36
N THR A 16 -1.40 -8.57 2.64
CA THR A 16 -2.34 -8.04 1.67
C THR A 16 -1.71 -6.88 0.89
N ILE A 17 -1.65 -6.98 -0.44
CA ILE A 17 -1.15 -5.89 -1.30
C ILE A 17 -2.27 -5.41 -2.21
N TYR A 18 -2.62 -4.12 -2.10
CA TYR A 18 -3.69 -3.52 -2.88
C TYR A 18 -3.34 -2.13 -3.39
N ALA A 19 -3.99 -1.72 -4.48
CA ALA A 19 -3.83 -0.39 -5.04
C ALA A 19 -4.53 0.64 -4.15
N VAL A 20 -3.91 1.81 -3.98
CA VAL A 20 -4.42 2.92 -3.17
C VAL A 20 -4.29 4.25 -3.89
N GLY A 21 -5.04 5.25 -3.43
CA GLY A 21 -4.93 6.63 -3.91
C GLY A 21 -5.17 6.73 -5.43
N LEU A 22 -4.27 7.41 -6.14
CA LEU A 22 -4.41 7.63 -7.57
C LEU A 22 -4.55 6.33 -8.36
N LEU A 23 -3.75 5.31 -8.03
CA LEU A 23 -3.73 4.07 -8.81
C LEU A 23 -5.05 3.32 -8.70
N GLN A 24 -5.63 3.27 -7.50
CA GLN A 24 -6.95 2.68 -7.26
C GLN A 24 -8.04 3.43 -8.05
N HIS A 25 -8.03 4.76 -7.98
CA HIS A 25 -9.00 5.59 -8.72
C HIS A 25 -8.85 5.44 -10.22
N TRP A 26 -7.61 5.32 -10.71
CA TRP A 26 -7.31 5.08 -12.12
C TRP A 26 -7.80 3.71 -12.58
N GLN A 27 -7.54 2.64 -11.82
CA GLN A 27 -8.07 1.31 -12.12
C GLN A 27 -9.60 1.31 -12.17
N HIS A 28 -10.25 1.96 -11.20
CA HIS A 28 -11.70 2.12 -11.23
C HIS A 28 -12.15 2.87 -12.49
N PHE A 29 -11.48 3.96 -12.88
CA PHE A 29 -11.80 4.69 -14.09
C PHE A 29 -11.66 3.86 -15.38
N VAL A 30 -10.59 3.05 -15.48
CA VAL A 30 -10.29 2.24 -16.66
C VAL A 30 -11.26 1.06 -16.81
N HIS A 31 -11.59 0.38 -15.71
CA HIS A 31 -12.41 -0.83 -15.73
C HIS A 31 -13.92 -0.59 -15.58
N ASN A 32 -14.37 0.62 -15.27
CA ASN A 32 -15.78 0.92 -15.14
C ASN A 32 -16.45 1.06 -16.53
N PRO A 33 -17.54 0.31 -16.82
CA PRO A 33 -18.26 0.38 -18.10
C PRO A 33 -18.96 1.73 -18.31
N ASP A 34 -19.42 2.40 -17.24
CA ASP A 34 -19.98 3.75 -17.33
C ASP A 34 -18.88 4.81 -17.28
N ARG A 35 -18.41 5.19 -18.47
CA ARG A 35 -17.36 6.21 -18.63
C ARG A 35 -17.75 7.58 -18.09
N LYS A 36 -19.03 7.96 -18.12
CA LYS A 36 -19.49 9.29 -17.68
C LYS A 36 -19.43 9.37 -16.16
N ALA A 37 -19.99 8.39 -15.47
CA ALA A 37 -19.91 8.30 -14.01
C ALA A 37 -18.46 8.15 -13.54
N ALA A 38 -17.68 7.28 -14.19
CA ALA A 38 -16.28 7.07 -13.86
C ALA A 38 -15.44 8.35 -13.97
N ARG A 39 -15.63 9.14 -15.04
CA ARG A 39 -14.93 10.43 -15.21
C ARG A 39 -15.31 11.43 -14.13
N LEU A 40 -16.58 11.52 -13.79
CA LEU A 40 -17.05 12.43 -12.72
C LEU A 40 -16.43 12.04 -11.37
N ARG A 41 -16.44 10.74 -11.04
CA ARG A 41 -15.85 10.21 -9.82
C ARG A 41 -14.35 10.48 -9.75
N PHE A 42 -13.62 10.14 -10.80
CA PHE A 42 -12.17 10.37 -10.87
C PHE A 42 -11.81 11.85 -10.66
N ARG A 43 -12.57 12.78 -11.28
CA ARG A 43 -12.39 14.23 -11.07
C ARG A 43 -12.67 14.64 -9.63
N ASN A 44 -13.68 14.06 -8.99
CA ASN A 44 -13.98 14.33 -7.59
C ASN A 44 -12.90 13.79 -6.66
N ASP A 45 -12.37 12.61 -6.94
CA ASP A 45 -11.31 11.97 -6.17
C ASP A 45 -10.02 12.81 -6.19
N LEU A 46 -9.70 13.47 -7.31
CA LEU A 46 -8.57 14.41 -7.41
C LEU A 46 -8.73 15.68 -6.55
N ARG A 47 -9.92 15.98 -6.02
CA ARG A 47 -10.09 17.12 -5.10
C ARG A 47 -9.34 16.90 -3.80
N TYR A 48 -9.17 15.65 -3.35
CA TYR A 48 -8.41 15.33 -2.14
C TYR A 48 -6.95 15.81 -2.21
N PRO A 49 -6.12 15.35 -3.17
CA PRO A 49 -4.73 15.82 -3.25
C PRO A 49 -4.65 17.32 -3.54
N ILE A 50 -5.56 17.91 -4.32
CA ILE A 50 -5.60 19.36 -4.56
C ILE A 50 -5.81 20.15 -3.25
N ARG A 51 -6.75 19.70 -2.41
CA ARG A 51 -7.00 20.32 -1.10
C ARG A 51 -5.76 20.26 -0.21
N HIS A 52 -5.09 19.11 -0.16
CA HIS A 52 -3.87 18.96 0.63
C HIS A 52 -2.68 19.74 0.06
N ALA A 53 -2.57 19.88 -1.26
CA ALA A 53 -1.55 20.72 -1.90
C ALA A 53 -1.75 22.21 -1.55
N ARG A 54 -2.99 22.71 -1.59
CA ARG A 54 -3.32 24.08 -1.17
C ARG A 54 -3.01 24.32 0.31
N ALA A 55 -3.25 23.33 1.16
CA ALA A 55 -2.89 23.35 2.58
C ALA A 55 -1.38 23.10 2.84
N ARG A 56 -0.55 23.02 1.79
CA ARG A 56 0.90 22.73 1.87
C ARG A 56 1.24 21.42 2.58
N ASN A 57 0.28 20.50 2.69
CA ASN A 57 0.48 19.18 3.26
C ASN A 57 1.02 18.22 2.18
N TRP A 58 2.27 18.44 1.78
CA TRP A 58 2.94 17.66 0.74
C TRP A 58 3.10 16.19 1.10
N ARG A 59 3.13 15.85 2.39
CA ARG A 59 3.16 14.46 2.85
C ARG A 59 1.89 13.72 2.44
N ALA A 60 0.72 14.30 2.69
CA ALA A 60 -0.56 13.71 2.28
C ALA A 60 -0.68 13.63 0.75
N VAL A 61 -0.20 14.65 0.03
CA VAL A 61 -0.13 14.63 -1.44
C VAL A 61 0.72 13.46 -1.91
N LYS A 62 1.96 13.33 -1.44
CA LYS A 62 2.85 12.21 -1.82
C LYS A 62 2.22 10.86 -1.52
N ASN A 63 1.60 10.70 -0.35
CA ASN A 63 0.95 9.46 0.04
C ASN A 63 -0.17 9.04 -0.94
N TYR A 64 -0.92 10.01 -1.48
CA TYR A 64 -1.94 9.73 -2.50
C TYR A 64 -1.36 9.13 -3.79
N PHE A 65 -0.09 9.40 -4.10
CA PHE A 65 0.62 8.87 -5.26
C PHE A 65 1.50 7.65 -4.95
N ASN A 66 1.36 7.01 -3.78
CA ASN A 66 2.18 5.83 -3.42
C ASN A 66 1.87 4.58 -4.26
N GLY A 67 0.73 4.49 -4.93
CA GLY A 67 0.40 3.41 -5.87
C GLY A 67 -0.13 2.14 -5.18
N TYR A 68 0.76 1.34 -4.59
CA TYR A 68 0.39 0.15 -3.82
C TYR A 68 0.75 0.29 -2.34
N LEU A 69 -0.11 -0.30 -1.52
CA LEU A 69 0.07 -0.46 -0.09
C LEU A 69 0.17 -1.96 0.21
N ALA A 70 1.12 -2.34 1.04
CA ALA A 70 1.32 -3.71 1.52
C ALA A 70 1.16 -3.71 3.04
N GLU A 71 0.19 -4.47 3.54
CA GLU A 71 -0.12 -4.58 4.97
C GLU A 71 0.11 -6.01 5.43
N HIS A 72 0.55 -6.14 6.69
CA HIS A 72 0.68 -7.41 7.37
C HIS A 72 -0.30 -7.42 8.55
N ALA A 73 -1.05 -8.50 8.74
CA ALA A 73 -2.12 -8.59 9.74
C ALA A 73 -1.68 -8.17 11.16
N HIS A 74 -0.42 -8.43 11.52
CA HIS A 74 0.11 -8.20 12.87
C HIS A 74 0.98 -6.95 13.03
N LEU A 75 1.33 -6.24 11.95
CA LEU A 75 2.19 -5.05 12.02
C LEU A 75 1.44 -3.75 12.38
N GLY A 76 0.12 -3.82 12.52
CA GLY A 76 -0.73 -2.68 12.88
C GLY A 76 -0.55 -1.51 11.92
N THR A 77 0.03 -0.40 12.39
CA THR A 77 0.20 0.84 11.60
C THR A 77 1.42 0.84 10.67
N ARG A 78 2.27 -0.20 10.71
CA ARG A 78 3.43 -0.31 9.81
C ARG A 78 3.05 -1.04 8.53
N CYS A 79 3.01 -0.29 7.43
CA CYS A 79 2.77 -0.81 6.08
C CYS A 79 3.95 -0.51 5.14
N GLY A 80 4.08 -1.30 4.08
CA GLY A 80 5.00 -1.03 2.98
C GLY A 80 4.31 -0.23 1.87
N THR A 81 5.05 0.65 1.21
CA THR A 81 4.50 1.48 0.13
C THR A 81 5.36 1.44 -1.13
N GLY A 82 4.74 1.59 -2.30
CA GLY A 82 5.47 1.74 -3.54
C GLY A 82 4.62 1.65 -4.80
N TRP A 83 5.10 2.27 -5.88
CA TRP A 83 4.36 2.35 -7.15
C TRP A 83 4.13 1.00 -7.83
N THR A 84 4.87 -0.03 -7.43
CA THR A 84 4.68 -1.42 -7.88
C THR A 84 4.44 -2.33 -6.69
N ARG A 85 3.67 -3.41 -6.88
CA ARG A 85 3.43 -4.44 -5.85
C ARG A 85 4.73 -4.93 -5.22
N GLY A 86 5.74 -5.25 -6.05
CA GLY A 86 7.03 -5.73 -5.57
C GLY A 86 7.86 -4.69 -4.81
N ARG A 87 7.67 -3.39 -5.09
CA ARG A 87 8.32 -2.33 -4.30
C ARG A 87 7.63 -2.18 -2.94
N ALA A 88 6.29 -2.17 -2.90
CA ALA A 88 5.53 -2.12 -1.65
C ALA A 88 5.86 -3.33 -0.75
N TYR A 89 5.95 -4.53 -1.33
CA TYR A 89 6.40 -5.73 -0.62
C TYR A 89 7.81 -5.59 -0.05
N ARG A 90 8.80 -5.17 -0.86
CA ARG A 90 10.18 -4.96 -0.38
C ARG A 90 10.29 -3.88 0.69
N ASP A 91 9.39 -2.90 0.66
CA ASP A 91 9.30 -1.87 1.69
C ASP A 91 8.73 -2.43 3.00
N LEU A 92 7.68 -3.26 2.92
CA LEU A 92 7.12 -3.98 4.05
C LEU A 92 8.13 -4.96 4.66
N ALA A 93 8.86 -5.72 3.83
CA ALA A 93 9.90 -6.63 4.29
C ALA A 93 10.96 -5.89 5.11
N ARG A 94 11.36 -4.67 4.71
CA ARG A 94 12.27 -3.83 5.51
C ARG A 94 11.69 -3.45 6.88
N HIS A 95 10.38 -3.30 7.00
CA HIS A 95 9.72 -3.06 8.28
C HIS A 95 9.64 -4.32 9.14
N LEU A 96 9.38 -5.49 8.54
CA LEU A 96 9.36 -6.78 9.23
C LEU A 96 10.73 -7.14 9.78
N HIS A 97 11.80 -7.01 8.98
CA HIS A 97 13.19 -7.23 9.46
C HIS A 97 13.64 -6.25 10.55
N ARG A 98 12.98 -5.09 10.65
CA ARG A 98 13.24 -4.08 11.69
C ARG A 98 12.27 -4.19 12.87
N ASP A 99 11.25 -5.04 12.78
CA ASP A 99 10.33 -5.23 13.89
C ASP A 99 10.96 -6.24 14.86
N PRO A 100 11.31 -5.84 16.09
CA PRO A 100 11.88 -6.75 17.08
C PRO A 100 10.92 -7.90 17.45
N ARG A 101 9.66 -7.86 17.03
CA ARG A 101 8.67 -8.93 17.19
C ARG A 101 8.58 -9.87 15.98
N GLY A 102 9.15 -9.48 14.83
CA GLY A 102 9.02 -10.19 13.54
C GLY A 102 10.31 -10.85 13.05
N GLY A 103 11.43 -10.66 13.75
CA GLY A 103 12.68 -11.37 13.47
C GLY A 103 13.67 -11.25 14.62
N GLN A 104 13.98 -12.37 15.27
CA GLN A 104 15.27 -12.50 15.95
C GLN A 104 16.38 -12.61 14.88
N PRO A 105 17.62 -12.16 15.19
CA PRO A 105 18.76 -12.23 14.28
C PRO A 105 19.07 -13.63 13.78
#